data_AF-A0A4R6BBC5-F1
#
_entry.id   AF-A0A4R6BBC5-F1
#
_cell.length_a   1.000
_cell.length_b   1.000
_cell.length_c   1.000
_cell.angle_alpha   90.00
_cell.angle_beta   90.00
_cell.angle_gamma   90.00
#
_symmetry.space_group_name_H-M   'P 1'
#
loop_
_entity.id
_entity.type
_entity.pdbx_description
1 polymer ?
#
loop_
_entity_poly.entity_id
_entity_poly.type
_entity_poly.pdbx_seq_one_letter_code
_entity_poly.pdbx_strand_id
1 'polypeptide(L)'
;MKRFCYAIVSSLSLYIVLLLLDQLFHTQTALLLLNIDFMIKSAPFIIELGLHVMAGVVLYYMLSILYRYRTLFKAALLVSLIQFIFLYFQLTALAVTDSLVLSASGFIIWLAGHLVYLLIAARLIAIEHRT
;
A
#
# COMPACT_ATOMS: atom_id res chain seq x y z
N MET A 1 12.94 -14.23 -11.10
CA MET A 1 13.10 -14.16 -9.63
C MET A 1 13.27 -12.72 -9.12
N LYS A 2 14.21 -11.93 -9.66
CA LYS A 2 14.46 -10.52 -9.22
C LYS A 2 13.17 -9.66 -9.09
N ARG A 3 12.34 -9.64 -10.14
CA ARG A 3 11.04 -8.92 -10.14
C ARG A 3 10.15 -9.29 -8.96
N PHE A 4 10.01 -10.59 -8.68
CA PHE A 4 9.17 -11.08 -7.60
C PHE A 4 9.70 -10.62 -6.23
N CYS A 5 11.02 -10.66 -6.03
CA CYS A 5 11.64 -10.12 -4.82
C CYS A 5 11.39 -8.62 -4.67
N TYR A 6 11.54 -7.83 -5.75
CA TYR A 6 11.25 -6.39 -5.71
C TYR A 6 9.78 -6.10 -5.42
N ALA A 7 8.86 -6.90 -5.97
CA ALA A 7 7.44 -6.79 -5.70
C ALA A 7 7.16 -7.00 -4.20
N ILE A 8 7.67 -8.09 -3.60
CA ILE A 8 7.53 -8.37 -2.16
C ILE A 8 8.14 -7.25 -1.32
N VAL A 9 9.40 -6.86 -1.59
CA VAL A 9 10.10 -5.82 -0.84
C VAL A 9 9.36 -4.49 -0.90
N SER A 10 8.85 -4.11 -2.08
CA SER A 10 8.06 -2.88 -2.22
C SER A 10 6.74 -2.96 -1.45
N SER A 11 6.07 -4.12 -1.42
CA SER A 11 4.82 -4.24 -0.68
C SER A 11 5.05 -4.18 0.83
N LEU A 12 6.10 -4.84 1.33
CA LEU A 12 6.46 -4.79 2.74
C LEU A 12 6.93 -3.40 3.17
N SER A 13 7.55 -2.63 2.27
CA SER A 13 8.00 -1.28 2.61
C SER A 13 6.85 -0.35 2.94
N LEU A 14 5.67 -0.49 2.32
CA LEU A 14 4.49 0.29 2.68
C LEU A 14 4.08 0.05 4.13
N TYR A 15 3.96 -1.21 4.53
CA TYR A 15 3.62 -1.58 5.90
C TYR A 15 4.64 -1.02 6.90
N ILE A 16 5.94 -1.20 6.63
CA ILE A 16 7.02 -0.67 7.49
C ILE A 16 6.97 0.86 7.58
N VAL A 17 6.77 1.56 6.45
CA VAL A 17 6.69 3.02 6.43
C VAL A 17 5.51 3.52 7.23
N LEU A 18 4.32 2.92 7.06
CA LEU A 18 3.14 3.32 7.84
C LEU A 18 3.31 3.02 9.33
N LEU A 19 3.92 1.89 9.71
CA LEU A 19 4.23 1.61 11.12
C LEU A 19 5.11 2.70 11.75
N LEU A 20 6.15 3.14 11.05
CA LEU A 20 7.04 4.19 11.54
C LEU A 20 6.33 5.55 11.64
N LEU A 21 5.51 5.88 10.64
CA LEU A 21 4.73 7.12 10.66
C LEU A 21 3.65 7.09 11.75
N ASP A 22 2.99 5.96 11.96
CA ASP A 22 2.00 5.77 13.02
C ASP A 22 2.61 6.00 14.41
N GLN A 23 3.83 5.48 14.65
CA GLN A 23 4.55 5.73 15.89
C GLN A 23 4.90 7.21 16.09
N LEU A 24 5.30 7.90 15.01
CA LEU A 24 5.72 9.30 15.06
C LEU A 24 4.54 10.28 15.21
N PHE A 25 3.42 9.98 14.58
CA PHE A 25 2.26 10.87 14.49
C PHE A 25 1.04 10.38 15.30
N HIS A 26 1.20 9.30 16.07
CA HIS A 26 0.17 8.68 16.90
C HIS A 26 -1.10 8.33 16.11
N THR A 27 -0.93 7.75 14.92
CA THR A 27 -2.00 7.23 14.06
C THR A 27 -2.01 5.70 14.04
N GLN A 28 -2.98 5.08 13.34
CA GLN A 28 -3.14 3.62 13.24
C GLN A 28 -3.37 3.14 11.79
N THR A 29 -2.76 3.84 10.84
CA THR A 29 -2.94 3.60 9.41
C THR A 29 -2.39 2.25 8.94
N ALA A 30 -1.34 1.72 9.58
CA ALA A 30 -0.80 0.40 9.31
C ALA A 30 -1.78 -0.72 9.70
N LEU A 31 -2.58 -0.51 10.74
CA LEU A 31 -3.66 -1.44 11.12
C LEU A 31 -4.81 -1.38 10.13
N LEU A 32 -5.14 -0.19 9.61
CA LEU A 32 -6.17 -0.04 8.57
C LEU A 32 -5.84 -0.84 7.30
N LEU A 33 -4.55 -0.95 6.97
CA LEU A 33 -4.06 -1.72 5.84
C LEU A 33 -4.23 -3.24 6.02
N LEU A 34 -4.32 -3.70 7.27
CA LEU A 34 -4.49 -5.10 7.64
C LEU A 34 -5.93 -5.44 8.05
N ASN A 35 -6.79 -4.44 8.19
CA ASN A 35 -8.17 -4.58 8.65
C ASN A 35 -9.03 -5.38 7.64
N ILE A 36 -8.95 -6.71 7.65
CA ILE A 36 -9.79 -7.61 6.83
C ILE A 36 -10.89 -8.26 7.66
N ASP A 37 -11.03 -7.88 8.93
CA ASP A 37 -12.04 -8.42 9.85
C ASP A 37 -13.48 -8.26 9.34
N PHE A 38 -13.72 -7.30 8.45
CA PHE A 38 -15.00 -7.13 7.76
C PHE A 38 -15.32 -8.28 6.76
N MET A 39 -14.32 -9.04 6.32
CA MET A 39 -14.47 -10.23 5.47
C MET A 39 -14.22 -11.53 6.24
N ILE A 40 -13.14 -11.57 7.01
CA ILE A 40 -12.67 -12.75 7.72
C ILE A 40 -12.46 -12.35 9.17
N LYS A 41 -13.45 -12.64 10.00
CA LYS A 41 -13.41 -12.30 11.42
C LYS A 41 -12.21 -12.94 12.11
N SER A 42 -11.42 -12.11 12.81
CA SER A 42 -10.28 -12.54 13.63
C SER A 42 -9.22 -13.29 12.83
N ALA A 43 -8.92 -12.79 11.63
CA ALA A 43 -7.86 -13.35 10.81
C ALA A 43 -6.50 -13.22 11.53
N PRO A 44 -5.64 -14.26 11.50
CA PRO A 44 -4.30 -14.13 12.03
C PRO A 44 -3.52 -13.07 11.25
N PHE A 45 -2.75 -12.21 11.94
CA PHE A 45 -1.90 -11.16 11.35
C PHE A 45 -1.13 -11.60 10.09
N ILE A 46 -0.58 -12.82 10.09
CA ILE A 46 0.19 -13.34 8.95
C ILE A 46 -0.66 -13.49 7.67
N ILE A 47 -1.95 -13.80 7.83
CA ILE A 47 -2.91 -13.89 6.72
C ILE A 47 -3.23 -12.49 6.20
N GLU A 48 -3.49 -11.54 7.10
CA GLU A 48 -3.77 -10.15 6.75
C GLU A 48 -2.60 -9.53 5.98
N LEU A 49 -1.40 -9.66 6.53
CA LEU A 49 -0.17 -9.19 5.91
C LEU A 49 0.09 -9.93 4.59
N GLY A 50 -0.18 -11.24 4.52
CA GLY A 50 -0.06 -12.03 3.30
C GLY A 50 -0.96 -11.53 2.18
N LEU A 51 -2.23 -11.25 2.47
CA LEU A 51 -3.19 -10.69 1.51
C LEU A 51 -2.79 -9.29 1.06
N HIS A 52 -2.31 -8.45 1.99
CA HIS A 52 -1.77 -7.15 1.64
C HIS A 52 -0.56 -7.27 0.69
N VAL A 53 0.41 -8.12 1.04
CA VAL A 53 1.59 -8.38 0.21
C VAL A 53 1.20 -8.88 -1.17
N MET A 54 0.21 -9.77 -1.25
CA MET A 54 -0.32 -10.25 -2.52
C MET A 54 -0.90 -9.11 -3.37
N ALA A 55 -1.70 -8.21 -2.78
CA ALA A 55 -2.24 -7.05 -3.49
C ALA A 55 -1.14 -6.11 -4.00
N GLY A 56 -0.12 -5.84 -3.17
CA GLY A 56 1.03 -5.02 -3.58
C GLY A 56 1.89 -5.69 -4.66
N VAL A 57 2.03 -7.02 -4.63
CA VAL A 57 2.70 -7.77 -5.71
C VAL A 57 1.94 -7.62 -7.03
N VAL A 58 0.62 -7.80 -7.03
CA VAL A 58 -0.21 -7.62 -8.22
C VAL A 58 -0.05 -6.20 -8.79
N LEU A 59 -0.15 -5.19 -7.93
CA LEU A 59 0.03 -3.79 -8.33
C LEU A 59 1.41 -3.53 -8.93
N TYR A 60 2.47 -4.03 -8.30
CA TYR A 60 3.85 -3.89 -8.79
C TYR A 60 4.00 -4.48 -10.21
N TYR A 61 3.48 -5.68 -10.44
CA TYR A 61 3.53 -6.33 -11.75
C TYR A 61 2.76 -5.53 -12.81
N MET A 62 1.57 -5.02 -12.47
CA MET A 62 0.79 -4.17 -13.39
C MET A 62 1.56 -2.90 -13.76
N LEU A 63 2.14 -2.22 -12.77
CA LEU A 63 2.97 -1.03 -12.99
C LEU A 63 4.22 -1.33 -13.83
N SER A 64 4.90 -2.45 -13.57
CA SER A 64 6.09 -2.90 -14.30
C SER A 64 5.78 -3.15 -15.80
N ILE A 65 4.64 -3.78 -16.11
CA ILE A 65 4.20 -3.99 -17.51
C ILE A 65 4.01 -2.63 -18.23
N LEU A 66 3.42 -1.66 -17.54
CA LEU A 66 3.14 -0.33 -18.10
C LEU A 66 4.39 0.55 -18.20
N TYR A 67 5.48 0.21 -17.52
CA TYR A 67 6.70 1.03 -17.46
C TYR A 67 7.29 1.35 -18.84
N ARG A 68 7.17 0.42 -19.80
CA ARG A 68 7.60 0.63 -21.20
C ARG A 68 6.88 1.78 -21.90
N TYR A 69 5.68 2.15 -21.42
CA TYR A 69 4.87 3.23 -21.95
C TYR A 69 4.82 4.39 -20.95
N ARG A 70 5.79 5.31 -21.05
CA ARG A 70 6.01 6.39 -20.06
C ARG A 70 4.73 7.16 -19.67
N THR A 71 3.84 7.46 -20.62
CA THR A 71 2.57 8.16 -20.35
C THR A 71 1.60 7.28 -19.57
N LEU A 72 1.41 6.02 -19.99
CA LEU A 72 0.53 5.08 -19.30
C LEU A 72 1.04 4.73 -17.90
N PHE A 73 2.36 4.60 -17.72
CA PHE A 73 2.96 4.39 -16.42
C PHE A 73 2.66 5.55 -15.45
N LYS A 74 2.86 6.80 -15.89
CA LYS A 74 2.52 7.99 -15.08
C LYS A 74 1.02 8.04 -14.75
N ALA A 75 0.17 7.74 -15.73
CA ALA A 75 -1.27 7.68 -15.52
C ALA A 75 -1.64 6.61 -14.49
N ALA A 76 -1.03 5.42 -14.57
CA ALA A 76 -1.27 4.34 -13.63
C ALA A 76 -0.82 4.67 -12.20
N LEU A 77 0.30 5.40 -12.03
CA LEU A 77 0.71 5.92 -10.72
C LEU A 77 -0.33 6.90 -10.15
N LEU A 78 -0.84 7.81 -10.98
CA LEU A 78 -1.88 8.76 -10.56
C LEU A 78 -3.18 8.04 -10.20
N VAL A 79 -3.62 7.09 -11.01
CA VAL A 79 -4.81 6.26 -10.74
C VAL A 79 -4.63 5.47 -9.45
N SER A 80 -3.44 4.91 -9.20
CA SER A 80 -3.13 4.22 -7.94
C SER A 80 -3.27 5.15 -6.74
N LEU A 81 -2.75 6.38 -6.84
CA LEU A 81 -2.87 7.37 -5.78
C LEU A 81 -4.34 7.75 -5.51
N ILE A 82 -5.13 7.95 -6.57
CA ILE A 82 -6.57 8.20 -6.45
C ILE A 82 -7.27 7.02 -5.77
N GLN A 83 -6.92 5.78 -6.16
CA GLN A 83 -7.46 4.58 -5.52
C GLN A 83 -7.12 4.54 -4.02
N PHE A 84 -5.90 4.91 -3.63
CA PHE A 84 -5.51 4.96 -2.21
C PHE A 84 -6.30 6.02 -1.42
N ILE A 85 -6.64 7.16 -2.03
CA ILE A 85 -7.54 8.15 -1.41
C ILE A 85 -8.89 7.48 -1.10
N PHE A 86 -9.51 6.81 -2.08
CA PHE A 86 -10.81 6.15 -1.87
C PHE A 86 -10.73 5.01 -0.84
N LEU A 87 -9.67 4.21 -0.90
CA LEU A 87 -9.47 3.09 0.03
C LEU A 87 -9.40 3.54 1.48
N TYR A 88 -8.80 4.71 1.77
CA TYR A 88 -8.79 5.23 3.14
C TYR A 88 -10.22 5.37 3.70
N PHE A 89 -11.09 6.03 2.96
CA PHE A 89 -12.48 6.23 3.39
C PHE A 89 -13.26 4.92 3.45
N GLN A 90 -13.09 4.05 2.45
CA GLN A 90 -13.79 2.77 2.40
C GLN A 90 -13.38 1.84 3.56
N LEU A 91 -12.08 1.66 3.78
CA LEU A 91 -11.58 0.78 4.84
C LEU A 91 -11.94 1.28 6.23
N THR A 92 -11.93 2.61 6.42
CA THR A 92 -12.35 3.21 7.68
C THR A 92 -13.84 3.02 7.92
N ALA A 93 -14.68 3.17 6.88
CA ALA A 93 -16.12 2.95 6.99
C ALA A 93 -16.49 1.47 7.24
N LEU A 94 -15.63 0.55 6.78
CA LEU A 94 -15.76 -0.90 6.98
C LEU A 94 -14.99 -1.39 8.22
N ALA A 95 -14.35 -0.49 8.98
CA ALA A 95 -13.57 -0.90 10.14
C ALA A 95 -14.49 -1.46 11.24
N VAL A 96 -14.15 -2.65 11.71
CA VAL A 96 -14.84 -3.31 12.84
C VAL A 96 -14.16 -2.93 14.16
N THR A 97 -12.89 -2.50 14.11
CA THR A 97 -12.11 -2.10 15.27
C THR A 97 -12.33 -0.62 15.58
N ASP A 98 -12.85 -0.32 16.77
CA ASP A 98 -13.21 1.04 17.21
C ASP A 98 -12.07 2.06 17.15
N SER A 99 -10.81 1.61 17.15
CA SER A 99 -9.64 2.49 17.09
C SER A 99 -9.32 2.99 15.66
N LEU A 100 -9.91 2.39 14.63
CA LEU A 100 -9.74 2.74 13.23
C LEU A 100 -10.79 3.77 12.78
N VAL A 101 -10.70 4.98 13.35
CA VAL A 101 -11.65 6.06 13.09
C VAL A 101 -11.15 7.02 12.02
N LEU A 102 -12.08 7.60 11.28
CA LEU A 102 -11.82 8.63 10.28
C LEU A 102 -11.16 9.85 10.93
N SER A 103 -9.99 10.24 10.43
CA SER A 103 -9.26 11.39 10.93
C SER A 103 -8.45 12.08 9.83
N ALA A 104 -8.29 13.39 9.93
CA ALA A 104 -7.47 14.15 8.99
C ALA A 104 -5.98 13.76 9.07
N SER A 105 -5.46 13.53 10.28
CA SER A 105 -4.10 13.04 10.48
C SER A 105 -3.90 11.65 9.87
N GLY A 106 -4.82 10.71 10.13
CA GLY A 106 -4.78 9.37 9.53
C GLY A 106 -4.80 9.42 8.01
N PHE A 107 -5.64 10.28 7.41
CA PHE A 107 -5.68 10.47 5.96
C PHE A 107 -4.34 10.97 5.39
N ILE A 108 -3.75 12.00 6.02
CA ILE A 108 -2.47 12.58 5.57
C ILE A 108 -1.35 11.53 5.66
N ILE A 109 -1.27 10.81 6.78
CA ILE A 109 -0.25 9.77 6.99
C ILE A 109 -0.44 8.60 6.02
N TRP A 110 -1.69 8.17 5.80
CA TRP A 110 -2.03 7.16 4.81
C TRP A 110 -1.51 7.54 3.43
N LEU A 111 -1.82 8.76 2.96
CA LEU A 111 -1.35 9.22 1.65
C LEU A 111 0.17 9.39 1.60
N ALA A 112 0.80 9.90 2.66
CA ALA A 112 2.25 10.03 2.73
C ALA A 112 2.94 8.67 2.58
N GLY A 113 2.49 7.64 3.31
CA GLY A 113 3.03 6.29 3.20
C GLY A 113 2.85 5.70 1.80
N HIS A 114 1.69 5.88 1.19
CA HIS A 114 1.41 5.40 -0.16
C HIS A 114 2.22 6.12 -1.25
N LEU A 115 2.47 7.43 -1.09
CA LEU A 115 3.37 8.17 -1.98
C LEU A 115 4.81 7.64 -1.89
N VAL A 116 5.30 7.42 -0.67
CA VAL A 116 6.64 6.82 -0.45
C VAL A 116 6.71 5.42 -1.07
N TYR A 117 5.67 4.59 -0.86
CA TYR A 117 5.55 3.27 -1.50
C TYR A 117 5.64 3.35 -3.03
N LEU A 118 4.84 4.22 -3.67
CA LEU A 118 4.87 4.37 -5.13
C LEU A 118 6.24 4.82 -5.64
N LEU A 119 6.93 5.69 -4.91
CA LEU A 119 8.29 6.10 -5.24
C LEU A 119 9.27 4.91 -5.15
N ILE A 120 9.19 4.10 -4.09
CA ILE A 120 10.03 2.90 -3.93
C ILE A 120 9.74 1.91 -5.08
N ALA A 121 8.47 1.60 -5.34
CA ALA A 121 8.06 0.70 -6.42
C ALA A 121 8.57 1.19 -7.78
N ALA A 122 8.35 2.47 -8.11
CA ALA A 122 8.82 3.06 -9.37
C ALA A 122 10.35 3.02 -9.52
N ARG A 123 11.10 3.22 -8.43
CA ARG A 123 12.56 3.11 -8.43
C ARG A 123 13.03 1.67 -8.65
N LEU A 124 12.42 0.70 -7.96
CA LEU A 124 12.77 -0.71 -8.15
C LEU A 124 12.43 -1.20 -9.56
N ILE A 125 11.30 -0.79 -10.12
CA ILE A 125 10.95 -1.09 -11.52
C ILE A 125 12.00 -0.50 -12.48
N ALA A 126 12.43 0.74 -12.23
CA ALA A 126 13.46 1.38 -13.05
C ALA A 126 14.83 0.67 -12.96
N ILE A 127 15.17 0.10 -11.80
CA ILE A 127 16.37 -0.72 -11.62
C ILE A 127 16.23 -2.04 -12.37
N GLU A 128 15.09 -2.72 -12.22
CA GLU A 128 14.79 -3.99 -12.89
C GLU A 128 14.97 -3.89 -14.41
N HIS A 129 14.48 -2.82 -15.03
CA HIS A 129 14.60 -2.62 -16.48
C HIS A 129 16.01 -2.26 -16.97
N ARG A 130 16.96 -1.99 -16.07
CA ARG A 130 18.37 -1.67 -16.40
C ARG A 130 19.31 -2.87 -16.23
N THR A 131 18.87 -3.96 -15.59
CA THR A 131 19.70 -5.11 -15.20
C THR A 131 19.21 -6.42 -15.79
#